data_AF-A0AAD6L411-F1
#
_entry.id   AF-A0AAD6L411-F1
#
_cell.length_a   1.000
_cell.length_b   1.000
_cell.length_c   1.000
_cell.angle_alpha   90.00
_cell.angle_beta   90.00
_cell.angle_gamma   90.00
#
_symmetry.space_group_name_H-M   'P 1'
#
loop_
_entity.id
_entity.type
_entity.pdbx_description
1 polymer ?
#
loop_
_entity_poly.entity_id
_entity_poly.type
_entity_poly.pdbx_seq_one_letter_code
_entity_poly.pdbx_strand_id
1 'polypeptide(L)'
;MGHEDETLDEFIEAHKTCINDLMYFPTRNAYGLSSVAGNMEKLTALQNEFEIVKTRLEAEREKALRLEKKVNVITQGYQIRAERQLLPPIELTLKQMDTSGTELECFQALQRQEQLAASHRINGLWEEVQKQKELEQTLQRRYGDLVAELERIHQLIINHRALAIQQEEIAAKNRAFELAQAAAKQAAILNSEPLSLCL
;
A
#
# COMPACT_ATOMS: atom_id res chain seq x y z
N MET A 1 95.18 -5.76 10.65
CA MET A 1 93.80 -5.37 10.28
C MET A 1 93.01 -5.35 11.58
N GLY A 2 93.01 -4.20 12.26
CA GLY A 2 92.49 -4.03 13.62
C GLY A 2 91.00 -3.69 13.61
N HIS A 3 90.17 -4.67 13.28
CA HIS A 3 88.71 -4.56 13.25
C HIS A 3 88.07 -5.56 14.23
N GLU A 4 88.80 -5.96 15.29
CA GLU A 4 88.33 -6.95 16.27
C GLU A 4 87.25 -6.36 17.21
N ASP A 5 87.17 -5.03 17.31
CA ASP A 5 86.22 -4.28 18.14
C ASP A 5 85.06 -3.65 17.34
N GLU A 6 85.07 -3.78 16.00
CA GLU A 6 84.05 -3.16 15.14
C GLU A 6 82.75 -3.97 15.17
N THR A 7 81.65 -3.25 15.30
CA THR A 7 80.32 -3.85 15.32
C THR A 7 79.90 -4.31 13.92
N LEU A 8 78.98 -5.28 13.83
CA LEU A 8 78.44 -5.74 12.55
C LEU A 8 77.83 -4.59 11.73
N ASP A 9 77.25 -3.60 12.40
CA ASP A 9 76.64 -2.44 11.76
C ASP A 9 77.69 -1.55 11.06
N GLU A 10 78.85 -1.34 11.69
CA GLU A 10 79.98 -0.60 11.09
C GLU A 10 80.53 -1.33 9.86
N PHE A 11 80.61 -2.67 9.92
CA PHE A 11 81.00 -3.47 8.75
C PHE A 11 80.01 -3.34 7.59
N ILE A 12 78.70 -3.39 7.88
CA ILE A 12 77.65 -3.21 6.87
C ILE A 12 77.72 -1.80 6.26
N GLU A 13 77.99 -0.78 7.06
CA GLU A 13 78.12 0.61 6.59
C GLU A 13 79.35 0.80 5.70
N ALA A 14 80.51 0.27 6.10
CA ALA A 14 81.72 0.28 5.30
C ALA A 14 81.50 -0.46 3.96
N HIS A 15 80.88 -1.64 4.00
CA HIS A 15 80.55 -2.41 2.80
C HIS A 15 79.61 -1.65 1.86
N LYS A 16 78.54 -1.02 2.39
CA LYS A 16 77.64 -0.17 1.60
C LYS A 16 78.38 1.00 0.96
N THR A 17 79.28 1.63 1.71
CA THR A 17 80.09 2.76 1.23
C THR A 17 80.99 2.33 0.08
N CYS A 18 81.68 1.20 0.20
CA CYS A 18 82.53 0.67 -0.86
C CYS A 18 81.73 0.27 -2.11
N ILE A 19 80.55 -0.34 -1.95
CA ILE A 19 79.68 -0.69 -3.08
C ILE A 19 79.17 0.56 -3.79
N ASN A 20 78.74 1.58 -3.04
CA ASN A 20 78.22 2.81 -3.62
C ASN A 20 79.32 3.62 -4.35
N ASP A 21 80.58 3.47 -3.95
CA ASP A 21 81.72 4.07 -4.65
C ASP A 21 82.18 3.23 -5.86
N LEU A 22 81.66 2.03 -6.07
CA LEU A 22 82.04 1.18 -7.20
C LEU A 22 81.26 1.57 -8.47
N MET A 23 81.95 1.82 -9.57
CA MET A 23 81.35 2.08 -10.88
C MET A 23 82.00 1.26 -11.98
N TYR A 24 81.22 0.89 -13.00
CA TYR A 24 81.75 0.21 -14.17
C TYR A 24 82.29 1.20 -15.19
N PHE A 25 83.58 1.11 -15.52
CA PHE A 25 84.23 1.97 -16.50
C PHE A 25 84.34 1.26 -17.86
N PRO A 26 83.54 1.63 -18.86
CA PRO A 26 83.49 0.94 -20.15
C PRO A 26 84.80 1.04 -20.95
N THR A 27 85.54 2.14 -20.80
CA THR A 27 86.86 2.33 -21.44
C THR A 27 87.92 1.35 -20.93
N ARG A 28 87.78 0.89 -19.68
CA ARG A 28 88.68 -0.06 -19.01
C ARG A 28 88.12 -1.48 -18.96
N ASN A 29 86.84 -1.65 -19.31
CA ASN A 29 86.10 -2.91 -19.21
C ASN A 29 86.18 -3.54 -17.80
N ALA A 30 86.14 -2.70 -16.76
CA ALA A 30 86.35 -3.12 -15.37
C ALA A 30 85.61 -2.22 -14.38
N TYR A 31 85.36 -2.74 -13.18
CA TYR A 31 84.87 -1.97 -12.06
C TYR A 31 86.02 -1.23 -11.37
N GLY A 32 85.76 0.00 -10.93
CA GLY A 32 86.72 0.81 -10.17
C GLY A 32 86.02 1.77 -9.22
N LEU A 33 86.81 2.42 -8.37
CA LEU A 33 86.32 3.41 -7.41
C LEU A 33 86.02 4.74 -8.11
N SER A 34 84.83 5.29 -7.88
CA SER A 34 84.41 6.59 -8.38
C SER A 34 85.24 7.69 -7.73
N SER A 35 85.52 7.61 -6.43
CA SER A 35 86.38 8.57 -5.70
C SER A 35 87.73 8.86 -6.37
N VAL A 36 88.32 7.87 -7.05
CA VAL A 36 89.64 7.95 -7.70
C VAL A 36 89.56 8.26 -9.20
N ALA A 37 88.40 8.10 -9.83
CA ALA A 37 88.23 8.29 -11.27
C ALA A 37 88.10 9.78 -11.68
N GLY A 38 88.58 10.10 -12.88
CA GLY A 38 88.44 11.44 -13.45
C GLY A 38 87.00 11.76 -13.88
N ASN A 39 86.61 13.04 -13.89
CA ASN A 39 85.24 13.45 -14.23
C ASN A 39 84.77 12.97 -15.62
N MET A 40 85.66 12.90 -16.61
CA MET A 40 85.33 12.40 -17.94
C MET A 40 85.04 10.89 -17.95
N GLU A 41 85.79 10.11 -17.18
CA GLU A 41 85.57 8.65 -17.05
C GLU A 41 84.28 8.34 -16.27
N LYS A 42 83.94 9.16 -15.26
CA LYS A 42 82.65 9.08 -14.57
C LYS A 42 81.49 9.37 -15.50
N LEU A 43 81.62 10.40 -16.34
CA LEU A 43 80.59 10.78 -17.30
C LEU A 43 80.33 9.64 -18.29
N THR A 44 81.37 9.00 -18.83
CA THR A 44 81.21 7.87 -19.76
C THR A 44 80.65 6.62 -19.07
N ALA A 45 81.01 6.36 -17.82
CA ALA A 45 80.41 5.30 -17.00
C ALA A 45 78.90 5.51 -16.82
N LEU A 46 78.47 6.71 -16.41
CA LEU A 46 77.06 7.05 -16.24
C LEU A 46 76.27 6.99 -17.56
N GLN A 47 76.86 7.44 -18.66
CA GLN A 47 76.23 7.33 -19.99
C GLN A 47 76.00 5.87 -20.38
N ASN A 48 76.98 4.99 -20.13
CA ASN A 48 76.84 3.57 -20.41
C ASN A 48 75.76 2.91 -19.54
N GLU A 49 75.72 3.21 -18.24
CA GLU A 49 74.64 2.73 -17.37
C GLU A 49 73.27 3.23 -17.83
N PHE A 50 73.17 4.50 -18.21
CA PHE A 50 71.94 5.07 -18.74
C PHE A 50 71.46 4.34 -20.01
N GLU A 51 72.35 4.08 -20.98
CA GLU A 51 71.99 3.34 -22.18
C GLU A 51 71.59 1.88 -21.88
N ILE A 52 72.26 1.21 -20.93
CA ILE A 52 71.85 -0.13 -20.47
C ILE A 52 70.43 -0.10 -19.87
N VAL A 53 70.16 0.86 -18.99
CA VAL A 53 68.83 1.00 -18.37
C VAL A 53 67.77 1.34 -19.40
N LYS A 54 68.07 2.27 -20.32
CA LYS A 54 67.16 2.68 -21.40
C LYS A 54 66.81 1.52 -22.32
N THR A 55 67.80 0.77 -22.80
CA THR A 55 67.55 -0.41 -23.66
C THR A 55 66.74 -1.49 -22.94
N ARG A 56 67.01 -1.73 -21.65
CA ARG A 56 66.23 -2.65 -20.84
C ARG A 56 64.78 -2.16 -20.67
N LEU A 57 64.59 -0.87 -20.37
CA LEU A 57 63.27 -0.25 -20.22
C LEU A 57 62.46 -0.36 -21.51
N GLU A 58 63.06 -0.07 -22.67
CA GLU A 58 62.43 -0.21 -23.97
C GLU A 58 62.01 -1.67 -24.24
N ALA A 59 62.89 -2.64 -23.93
CA ALA A 59 62.57 -4.06 -24.07
C ALA A 59 61.44 -4.53 -23.14
N GLU A 60 61.42 -4.06 -21.89
CA GLU A 60 60.35 -4.37 -20.92
C GLU A 60 59.03 -3.69 -21.31
N ARG A 61 59.06 -2.45 -21.80
CA ARG A 61 57.90 -1.75 -22.34
C ARG A 61 57.27 -2.51 -23.50
N GLU A 62 58.07 -2.96 -24.47
CA GLU A 62 57.56 -3.73 -25.61
C GLU A 62 57.04 -5.12 -25.19
N LYS A 63 57.56 -5.71 -24.10
CA LYS A 63 56.97 -6.93 -23.51
C LYS A 63 55.63 -6.61 -22.83
N ALA A 64 55.54 -5.54 -22.06
CA ALA A 64 54.31 -5.13 -21.38
C ALA A 64 53.19 -4.84 -22.39
N LEU A 65 53.47 -4.05 -23.45
CA LEU A 65 52.50 -3.76 -24.50
C LEU A 65 51.99 -5.01 -25.22
N ARG A 66 52.86 -6.01 -25.43
CA ARG A 66 52.45 -7.30 -26.01
C ARG A 66 51.56 -8.10 -25.07
N LEU A 67 51.88 -8.11 -23.77
CA LEU A 67 51.08 -8.77 -22.76
C LEU A 67 49.72 -8.09 -22.57
N GLU A 68 49.67 -6.76 -22.50
CA GLU A 68 48.43 -5.99 -22.41
C GLU A 68 47.52 -6.28 -23.60
N LYS A 69 48.05 -6.25 -24.83
CA LYS A 69 47.28 -6.61 -26.03
C LYS A 69 46.75 -8.04 -25.94
N LYS A 70 47.57 -9.00 -25.51
CA LYS A 70 47.15 -10.39 -25.37
C LYS A 70 46.06 -10.56 -24.32
N VAL A 71 46.22 -9.93 -23.15
CA VAL A 71 45.22 -9.94 -22.08
C VAL A 71 43.93 -9.32 -22.61
N ASN A 72 44.00 -8.12 -23.19
CA ASN A 72 42.83 -7.44 -23.73
C ASN A 72 42.07 -8.29 -24.76
N VAL A 73 42.76 -8.91 -25.73
CA VAL A 73 42.11 -9.79 -26.71
C VAL A 73 41.36 -10.95 -26.05
N ILE A 74 41.91 -11.52 -24.97
CA ILE A 74 41.30 -12.67 -24.28
C ILE A 74 40.21 -12.22 -23.30
N THR A 75 40.35 -11.07 -22.64
CA THR A 75 39.49 -10.66 -21.51
C THR A 75 38.43 -9.65 -21.88
N GLN A 76 38.61 -8.85 -22.93
CA GLN A 76 37.72 -7.74 -23.28
C GLN A 76 36.28 -8.20 -23.50
N GLY A 77 36.07 -9.33 -24.18
CA GLY A 77 34.74 -9.89 -24.37
C GLY A 77 34.06 -10.27 -23.05
N TYR A 78 34.82 -10.83 -22.10
CA TYR A 78 34.31 -11.17 -20.77
C TYR A 78 34.02 -9.92 -19.93
N GLN A 79 34.86 -8.89 -20.00
CA GLN A 79 34.62 -7.61 -19.34
C GLN A 79 33.35 -6.94 -19.86
N ILE A 80 33.19 -6.85 -21.18
CA ILE A 80 31.97 -6.29 -21.80
C ILE A 80 30.73 -7.07 -21.37
N ARG A 81 30.81 -8.41 -21.37
CA ARG A 81 29.69 -9.25 -20.92
C ARG A 81 29.36 -9.01 -19.45
N ALA A 82 30.36 -9.01 -18.57
CA ALA A 82 30.16 -8.80 -17.15
C ALA A 82 29.57 -7.41 -16.87
N GLU A 83 30.24 -6.35 -17.35
CA GLU A 83 29.93 -4.97 -17.00
C GLU A 83 28.70 -4.42 -17.73
N ARG A 84 28.51 -4.77 -19.01
CA ARG A 84 27.43 -4.18 -19.82
C ARG A 84 26.20 -5.05 -19.94
N GLN A 85 26.34 -6.37 -19.86
CA GLN A 85 25.22 -7.30 -20.11
C GLN A 85 24.69 -7.94 -18.84
N LEU A 86 25.56 -8.33 -17.89
CA LEU A 86 25.16 -9.07 -16.70
C LEU A 86 24.89 -8.16 -15.50
N LEU A 87 25.80 -7.21 -15.23
CA LEU A 87 25.70 -6.36 -14.05
C LEU A 87 24.45 -5.45 -14.07
N PRO A 88 24.08 -4.77 -15.18
CA PRO A 88 22.90 -3.90 -15.19
C PRO A 88 21.56 -4.59 -14.90
N PRO A 89 21.21 -5.75 -15.51
CA PRO A 89 19.97 -6.43 -15.15
C PRO A 89 19.99 -6.97 -13.71
N ILE A 90 21.15 -7.41 -13.19
CA ILE A 90 21.26 -7.82 -11.79
C ILE A 90 20.94 -6.64 -10.86
N GLU A 91 21.56 -5.49 -11.09
CA GLU A 91 21.29 -4.28 -10.31
C GLU A 91 19.82 -3.83 -10.41
N LEU A 92 19.23 -3.93 -11.60
CA LEU A 92 17.82 -3.62 -11.81
C LEU A 92 16.91 -4.57 -11.01
N THR A 93 17.16 -5.88 -11.08
CA THR A 93 16.38 -6.88 -10.34
C THR A 93 16.51 -6.69 -8.83
N LEU A 94 17.71 -6.36 -8.33
CA LEU A 94 17.88 -6.05 -6.91
C LEU A 94 17.05 -4.84 -6.47
N LYS A 95 17.06 -3.74 -7.25
CA LYS A 95 16.20 -2.57 -6.98
C LYS A 95 14.71 -2.89 -7.03
N GLN A 96 14.30 -3.77 -7.95
CA GLN A 96 12.91 -4.24 -8.04
C GLN A 96 12.55 -5.08 -6.82
N MET A 97 13.44 -5.98 -6.38
CA MET A 97 13.24 -6.76 -5.15
C MET A 97 13.07 -5.88 -3.93
N ASP A 98 13.88 -4.82 -3.78
CA ASP A 98 13.76 -3.89 -2.66
C ASP A 98 12.40 -3.17 -2.69
N THR A 99 12.00 -2.67 -3.86
CA THR A 99 10.70 -2.03 -4.06
C THR A 99 9.56 -2.99 -3.69
N SER A 100 9.57 -4.21 -4.26
CA SER A 100 8.55 -5.22 -3.98
C SER A 100 8.55 -5.67 -2.52
N GLY A 101 9.70 -5.68 -1.85
CA GLY A 101 9.80 -5.94 -0.41
C GLY A 101 9.07 -4.88 0.40
N THR A 102 9.31 -3.59 0.10
CA THR A 102 8.61 -2.49 0.77
C THR A 102 7.11 -2.45 0.46
N GLU A 103 6.72 -2.76 -0.77
CA GLU A 103 5.31 -2.87 -1.18
C GLU A 103 4.61 -4.00 -0.42
N LEU A 104 5.26 -5.16 -0.26
CA LEU A 104 4.71 -6.28 0.49
C LEU A 104 4.45 -5.90 1.94
N GLU A 105 5.41 -5.28 2.61
CA GLU A 105 5.25 -4.81 3.99
C GLU A 105 4.10 -3.81 4.12
N CYS A 106 4.01 -2.86 3.18
CA CYS A 106 2.92 -1.90 3.10
C CYS A 106 1.56 -2.59 2.94
N PHE A 107 1.43 -3.52 1.99
CA PHE A 107 0.18 -4.23 1.75
C PHE A 107 -0.22 -5.14 2.91
N GLN A 108 0.72 -5.75 3.61
CA GLN A 108 0.43 -6.50 4.83
C GLN A 108 -0.12 -5.59 5.93
N ALA A 109 0.46 -4.40 6.12
CA ALA A 109 -0.04 -3.42 7.08
C ALA A 109 -1.45 -2.92 6.70
N LEU A 110 -1.65 -2.56 5.42
CA LEU A 110 -2.95 -2.14 4.89
C LEU A 110 -4.00 -3.24 5.02
N GLN A 111 -3.65 -4.50 4.75
CA GLN A 111 -4.57 -5.63 4.90
C GLN A 111 -5.07 -5.77 6.33
N ARG A 112 -4.18 -5.69 7.33
CA ARG A 112 -4.57 -5.75 8.74
C ARG A 112 -5.50 -4.60 9.13
N GLN A 113 -5.19 -3.39 8.67
CA GLN A 113 -6.03 -2.22 8.90
C GLN A 113 -7.40 -2.37 8.25
N GLU A 114 -7.46 -2.84 7.00
CA GLU A 114 -8.70 -3.00 6.26
C GLU A 114 -9.60 -4.08 6.86
N GLN A 115 -9.02 -5.18 7.37
CA GLN A 115 -9.78 -6.21 8.10
C GLN A 115 -10.47 -5.63 9.34
N LEU A 116 -9.76 -4.81 10.13
CA LEU A 116 -10.35 -4.13 11.28
C LEU A 116 -11.42 -3.14 10.85
N ALA A 117 -11.14 -2.28 9.86
CA ALA A 117 -12.10 -1.30 9.35
C ALA A 117 -13.35 -1.95 8.74
N ALA A 118 -13.21 -3.10 8.06
CA ALA A 118 -14.33 -3.89 7.56
C ALA A 118 -15.21 -4.41 8.70
N SER A 119 -14.61 -4.98 9.75
CA SER A 119 -15.36 -5.46 10.91
C SER A 119 -16.16 -4.34 11.60
N HIS A 120 -15.55 -3.16 11.77
CA HIS A 120 -16.23 -2.00 12.34
C HIS A 120 -17.40 -1.52 11.46
N ARG A 121 -17.23 -1.46 10.14
CA ARG A 121 -18.31 -1.10 9.21
C ARG A 121 -19.48 -2.07 9.28
N ILE A 122 -19.20 -3.38 9.31
CA ILE A 122 -20.23 -4.42 9.40
C ILE A 122 -21.00 -4.29 10.71
N ASN A 123 -20.29 -4.14 11.84
CA ASN A 123 -20.92 -4.00 13.15
C ASN A 123 -21.77 -2.72 13.22
N GLY A 124 -21.26 -1.60 12.72
CA GLY A 124 -22.01 -0.34 12.68
C GLY A 124 -23.30 -0.46 11.85
N LEU A 125 -23.22 -1.06 10.65
CA LEU A 125 -24.40 -1.30 9.83
C LEU A 125 -25.39 -2.24 10.51
N TRP A 126 -24.90 -3.27 11.20
CA TRP A 126 -25.75 -4.20 11.94
C TRP A 126 -26.52 -3.49 13.05
N GLU A 127 -25.85 -2.64 13.83
CA GLU A 127 -26.50 -1.83 14.88
C GLU A 127 -27.56 -0.89 14.31
N GLU A 128 -27.26 -0.19 13.21
CA GLU A 128 -28.23 0.70 12.55
C GLU A 128 -29.44 -0.08 12.01
N VAL A 129 -29.23 -1.28 11.46
CA VAL A 129 -30.33 -2.16 11.03
C VAL A 129 -31.21 -2.58 12.20
N GLN A 130 -30.64 -2.87 13.39
CA GLN A 130 -31.44 -3.20 14.56
C GLN A 130 -32.29 -2.01 15.03
N LYS A 131 -31.70 -0.82 15.10
CA LYS A 131 -32.44 0.41 15.45
C LYS A 131 -33.59 0.66 14.46
N GLN A 132 -33.34 0.45 13.17
CA GLN A 132 -34.37 0.63 12.15
C GLN A 132 -35.51 -0.39 12.29
N LYS A 133 -35.20 -1.64 12.65
CA LYS A 133 -36.21 -2.68 12.93
C LYS A 133 -37.08 -2.32 14.14
N GLU A 134 -36.48 -1.81 15.21
CA GLU A 134 -37.23 -1.38 16.41
C GLU A 134 -38.16 -0.21 16.10
N LEU A 135 -37.69 0.75 15.30
CA LEU A 135 -38.51 1.88 14.84
C LEU A 135 -39.67 1.39 13.97
N GLU A 136 -39.41 0.49 13.02
CA GLU A 136 -40.43 -0.10 12.16
C GLU A 136 -41.50 -0.82 12.98
N GLN A 137 -41.10 -1.66 13.95
CA GLN A 137 -42.04 -2.35 14.84
C GLN A 137 -42.91 -1.35 15.61
N THR A 138 -42.32 -0.26 16.09
CA THR A 138 -43.05 0.78 16.82
C THR A 138 -44.07 1.48 15.94
N LEU A 139 -43.70 1.81 14.70
CA LEU A 139 -44.60 2.45 13.73
C LEU A 139 -45.73 1.52 13.29
N GLN A 140 -45.44 0.24 13.03
CA GLN A 140 -46.45 -0.75 12.67
C GLN A 140 -47.47 -0.97 13.79
N ARG A 141 -47.03 -1.03 15.05
CA ARG A 141 -47.95 -1.12 16.20
C ARG A 141 -48.88 0.08 16.26
N ARG A 142 -48.34 1.30 16.19
CA ARG A 142 -49.14 2.55 16.19
C ARG A 142 -50.15 2.59 15.05
N TYR A 143 -49.74 2.16 13.85
CA TYR A 143 -50.64 2.07 12.71
C TYR A 143 -51.78 1.07 12.97
N GLY A 144 -51.46 -0.12 13.50
CA GLY A 144 -52.46 -1.12 13.89
C GLY A 144 -53.48 -0.58 14.90
N ASP A 145 -53.02 0.13 15.92
CA ASP A 145 -53.90 0.77 16.92
C ASP A 145 -54.85 1.78 16.25
N LEU A 146 -54.32 2.66 15.39
CA LEU A 146 -55.10 3.65 14.63
C LEU A 146 -56.14 3.01 13.72
N VAL A 147 -55.80 1.90 13.05
CA VAL A 147 -56.75 1.16 12.21
C VAL A 147 -57.88 0.56 13.04
N ALA A 148 -57.57 -0.04 14.20
CA ALA A 148 -58.57 -0.59 15.10
C ALA A 148 -59.52 0.51 15.64
N GLU A 149 -59.00 1.70 15.94
CA GLU A 149 -59.83 2.86 16.32
C GLU A 149 -60.76 3.31 15.18
N LEU A 150 -60.23 3.41 13.96
CA LEU A 150 -61.03 3.78 12.78
C LEU A 150 -62.14 2.77 12.51
N GLU A 151 -61.85 1.47 12.60
CA GLU A 151 -62.85 0.41 12.47
C GLU A 151 -63.93 0.52 13.54
N ARG A 152 -63.54 0.77 14.80
CA ARG A 152 -64.50 0.96 15.90
C ARG A 152 -65.43 2.15 15.65
N ILE A 153 -64.89 3.28 15.23
CA ILE A 153 -65.68 4.48 14.90
C ILE A 153 -66.62 4.20 13.73
N HIS A 154 -66.15 3.52 12.68
CA HIS A 154 -67.01 3.12 11.57
C HIS A 154 -68.17 2.22 12.02
N GLN A 155 -67.90 1.23 12.86
CA GLN A 155 -68.95 0.36 13.41
C GLN A 155 -69.98 1.14 14.22
N LEU A 156 -69.53 2.10 15.06
CA LEU A 156 -70.43 2.98 15.79
C LEU A 156 -71.32 3.81 14.85
N ILE A 157 -70.74 4.39 13.78
CA ILE A 157 -71.50 5.15 12.78
C ILE A 157 -72.56 4.27 12.10
N ILE A 158 -72.20 3.04 11.71
CA ILE A 158 -73.14 2.09 11.09
C ILE A 158 -74.29 1.76 12.04
N ASN A 159 -73.97 1.45 13.31
CA ASN A 159 -74.97 1.14 14.33
C ASN A 159 -75.91 2.31 14.58
N HIS A 160 -75.39 3.54 14.70
CA HIS A 160 -76.21 4.73 14.88
C HIS A 160 -77.12 5.00 13.68
N ARG A 161 -76.64 4.81 12.45
CA ARG A 161 -77.48 4.90 11.24
C ARG A 161 -78.60 3.87 11.24
N ALA A 162 -78.32 2.62 11.60
CA ALA A 162 -79.33 1.57 11.68
C ALA A 162 -80.40 1.87 12.74
N LEU A 163 -79.99 2.36 13.92
CA LEU A 163 -80.91 2.78 14.98
C LEU A 163 -81.80 3.95 14.54
N ALA A 164 -81.26 4.93 13.82
CA ALA A 164 -82.03 6.05 13.29
C ALA A 164 -83.13 5.57 12.32
N ILE A 165 -82.80 4.66 11.40
CA ILE A 165 -83.77 4.06 10.47
C ILE A 165 -84.87 3.31 11.24
N GLN A 166 -84.49 2.51 12.24
CA GLN A 166 -85.47 1.79 13.07
C GLN A 166 -86.39 2.74 13.83
N GLN A 167 -85.87 3.85 14.38
CA GLN A 167 -86.67 4.86 15.05
C GLN A 167 -87.63 5.56 14.09
N GLU A 168 -87.20 5.89 12.88
CA GLU A 168 -88.06 6.43 11.82
C GLU A 168 -89.17 5.45 11.43
N GLU A 169 -88.85 4.16 11.27
CA GLU A 169 -89.84 3.12 11.00
C GLU A 169 -90.87 2.97 12.13
N ILE A 170 -90.41 2.98 13.40
CA ILE A 170 -91.29 2.93 14.57
C ILE A 170 -92.18 4.17 14.63
N ALA A 171 -91.62 5.37 14.41
CA ALA A 171 -92.38 6.61 14.36
C ALA A 171 -93.40 6.62 13.21
N ALA A 172 -93.05 6.10 12.04
CA ALA A 172 -93.96 5.95 10.91
C ALA A 172 -95.08 4.94 11.21
N LYS A 173 -94.77 3.79 11.82
CA LYS A 173 -95.77 2.80 12.29
C LYS A 173 -96.70 3.40 13.33
N ASN A 174 -96.17 4.15 14.29
CA ASN A 174 -96.96 4.83 15.32
C ASN A 174 -97.89 5.90 14.69
N ARG A 175 -97.39 6.73 13.77
CA ARG A 175 -98.22 7.70 13.02
C ARG A 175 -99.31 7.00 12.20
N ALA A 176 -98.99 5.90 11.52
CA ALA A 176 -99.98 5.11 10.77
C ALA A 176 -101.06 4.52 11.69
N PHE A 177 -100.66 4.03 12.86
CA PHE A 177 -101.58 3.53 13.88
C PHE A 177 -102.49 4.63 14.45
N GLU A 178 -101.94 5.82 14.73
CA GLU A 178 -102.72 6.98 15.16
C GLU A 178 -103.73 7.42 14.10
N LEU A 179 -103.32 7.48 12.81
CA LEU A 179 -104.23 7.77 11.69
C LEU A 179 -105.32 6.69 11.55
N ALA A 180 -104.99 5.41 11.71
CA ALA A 180 -105.96 4.31 11.69
C ALA A 180 -106.94 4.38 12.87
N GLN A 181 -106.47 4.72 14.09
CA GLN A 181 -107.35 4.98 15.23
C GLN A 181 -108.24 6.20 15.02
N ALA A 182 -107.72 7.28 14.44
CA ALA A 182 -108.50 8.48 14.12
C ALA A 182 -109.59 8.16 13.09
N ALA A 183 -109.27 7.40 12.04
CA ALA A 183 -110.24 6.92 11.05
C ALA A 183 -111.29 5.98 11.67
N ALA A 184 -110.89 5.07 12.56
CA ALA A 184 -111.81 4.19 13.28
C ALA A 184 -112.73 4.95 14.27
N LYS A 185 -112.22 5.98 14.94
CA LYS A 185 -113.02 6.90 15.78
C LYS A 185 -113.99 7.72 14.93
N GLN A 186 -113.57 8.22 13.75
CA GLN A 186 -114.48 8.86 12.80
C GLN A 186 -115.56 7.90 12.26
N ALA A 187 -115.21 6.66 11.96
CA ALA A 187 -116.17 5.62 11.57
C ALA A 187 -117.13 5.23 12.72
N ALA A 188 -116.67 5.25 13.97
CA ALA A 188 -117.51 5.04 15.15
C ALA A 188 -118.46 6.22 15.41
N ILE A 189 -118.01 7.46 15.19
CA ILE A 189 -118.84 8.68 15.29
C ILE A 189 -119.94 8.68 14.21
N LEU A 190 -119.66 8.17 13.00
CA LEU A 190 -120.67 7.98 11.95
C LEU A 190 -121.64 6.81 12.25
N ASN A 191 -121.31 5.91 13.17
CA ASN A 191 -122.13 4.76 13.55
C ASN A 191 -122.86 4.91 14.90
N SER A 192 -122.70 6.03 15.62
CA SER A 192 -123.27 6.24 16.97
C SER A 192 -124.24 7.43 17.12
N GLU A 193 -124.85 7.93 16.04
CA GLU A 193 -126.15 8.62 16.12
C GLU A 193 -127.22 7.84 15.34
N PRO A 194 -128.08 7.09 16.06
CA PRO A 194 -129.20 6.38 15.46
C PRO A 194 -130.40 7.32 15.24
N LEU A 195 -131.07 7.06 14.12
CA LEU A 195 -132.49 7.36 13.90
C LEU A 195 -133.32 6.97 15.14
N SER A 196 -134.06 7.93 15.71
CA SER A 196 -135.41 7.66 16.18
C SER A 196 -136.31 8.89 16.05
N LEU A 197 -137.24 8.78 15.11
CA LEU A 197 -138.51 9.50 15.04
C LEU A 197 -139.39 9.18 16.26
N CYS A 198 -140.29 10.13 16.60
CA CYS A 198 -141.68 9.97 17.05
C CYS A 198 -142.03 10.70 18.36
N LEU A 199 -142.50 11.94 18.24
CA LEU A 199 -143.87 12.43 18.59
C LEU A 199 -143.86 13.97 18.58
#